data_AF-A0A0F3IJU0-F1
#
_entry.id   AF-A0A0F3IJU0-F1
#
_cell.length_a   1.000
_cell.length_b   1.000
_cell.length_c   1.000
_cell.angle_alpha   90.00
_cell.angle_beta   90.00
_cell.angle_gamma   90.00
#
_symmetry.space_group_name_H-M   'P 1'
#
loop_
_entity.id
_entity.type
_entity.pdbx_description
1 polymer ?
#
loop_
_entity_poly.entity_id
_entity_poly.type
_entity_poly.pdbx_seq_one_letter_code
_entity_poly.pdbx_strand_id
1 'polypeptide(L)'
;NAIRAIPGTPIRLRTDLSCTLFFSEPEEYDGGELIIEDVYGPQRVKLPAGHLILYPSTSLHRVTPITRGARVASFFWLQSMIRADDQRTLLFDLDQTVQRLALEKDVNDPSIVSLSGIYHNLLRQWAEV
;
A
#
# COMPACT_ATOMS: atom_id res chain seq x y z
N ASN A 1 15.01 3.49 -9.58
CA ASN A 1 14.46 2.99 -8.31
C ASN A 1 13.70 1.66 -8.41
N ALA A 2 13.52 1.05 -9.60
CA ALA A 2 12.65 -0.14 -9.78
C ALA A 2 13.13 -1.44 -9.09
N ILE A 3 14.44 -1.59 -8.86
CA ILE A 3 15.03 -2.71 -8.13
C ILE A 3 15.91 -2.15 -7.02
N ARG A 4 15.74 -2.63 -5.79
CA ARG A 4 16.54 -2.26 -4.61
C ARG A 4 17.37 -3.45 -4.16
N ALA A 5 18.65 -3.21 -3.85
CA ALA A 5 19.48 -4.20 -3.18
C ALA A 5 19.32 -4.04 -1.67
N ILE A 6 19.21 -5.16 -0.94
CA ILE A 6 19.17 -5.14 0.52
C ILE A 6 20.62 -5.13 1.03
N PRO A 7 21.06 -4.09 1.77
CA PRO A 7 22.44 -3.99 2.27
C PRO A 7 22.87 -5.24 3.03
N GLY A 8 24.08 -5.72 2.76
CA GLY A 8 24.63 -6.91 3.43
C GLY A 8 24.08 -8.26 2.93
N THR A 9 23.28 -8.28 1.87
CA THR A 9 22.74 -9.53 1.31
C THR A 9 22.84 -9.55 -0.23
N PRO A 10 22.76 -10.74 -0.86
CA PRO A 10 22.65 -10.84 -2.32
C PRO A 10 21.22 -10.54 -2.85
N ILE A 11 20.26 -10.29 -1.96
CA ILE A 11 18.84 -10.17 -2.31
C ILE A 11 18.58 -8.86 -3.05
N ARG A 12 17.86 -8.96 -4.16
CA ARG A 12 17.32 -7.84 -4.90
C ARG A 12 15.81 -7.90 -4.90
N LEU A 13 15.20 -6.75 -4.63
CA LEU A 13 13.77 -6.61 -4.44
C LEU A 13 13.18 -5.71 -5.53
N ARG A 14 12.12 -6.18 -6.19
CA ARG A 14 11.30 -5.38 -7.09
C ARG A 14 10.43 -4.44 -6.28
N THR A 15 10.50 -3.14 -6.57
CA THR A 15 9.71 -2.15 -5.83
C THR A 15 8.30 -2.09 -6.40
N ASP A 16 7.39 -2.88 -5.85
CA ASP A 16 5.98 -2.86 -6.28
C ASP A 16 5.27 -1.69 -5.61
N LEU A 17 5.39 -1.58 -4.29
CA LEU A 17 4.74 -0.54 -3.50
C LEU A 17 5.78 0.30 -2.76
N SER A 18 5.50 1.59 -2.71
CA SER A 18 6.20 2.57 -1.90
C SER A 18 5.36 2.85 -0.66
N CYS A 19 6.03 2.98 0.48
CA CYS A 19 5.38 3.18 1.77
C CYS A 19 5.98 4.38 2.48
N THR A 20 5.12 5.08 3.22
CA THR A 20 5.54 6.14 4.14
C THR A 20 4.75 6.03 5.43
N LEU A 21 5.44 5.72 6.53
CA LEU A 21 4.92 5.78 7.90
C LEU A 21 5.27 7.15 8.49
N PHE A 22 4.25 7.88 8.94
CA PHE A 22 4.40 9.23 9.48
C PHE A 22 4.70 9.16 10.98
N PHE A 23 5.69 9.93 11.46
CA PHE A 23 6.04 10.02 12.89
C PHE A 23 5.84 11.42 13.48
N SER A 24 5.50 12.40 12.64
CA SER A 24 5.16 13.76 13.05
C SER A 24 3.69 14.03 12.73
N GLU A 25 3.01 14.74 13.62
CA GLU A 25 1.64 15.17 13.39
C GLU A 25 1.59 16.24 12.28
N PRO A 26 0.51 16.30 11.49
CA PRO A 26 0.36 17.26 10.41
C PRO A 26 0.51 18.72 10.87
N GLU A 27 0.15 19.06 12.10
CA GLU A 27 0.19 20.42 12.63
C GLU A 27 1.61 20.84 13.07
N GLU A 28 2.52 19.89 13.28
CA GLU A 28 3.88 20.16 13.75
C GLU A 28 4.77 20.84 12.69
N TYR A 29 4.42 20.75 11.41
CA TYR A 29 5.20 21.31 10.30
C TYR A 29 4.33 21.93 9.20
N ASP A 30 4.85 22.93 8.50
CA ASP A 30 4.18 23.57 7.35
C ASP A 30 4.78 23.06 6.03
N GLY A 31 3.94 22.82 5.01
CA GLY A 31 4.35 22.12 3.80
C GLY A 31 4.55 20.62 4.05
N GLY A 32 5.56 20.01 3.40
CA GLY A 32 5.88 18.58 3.58
C GLY A 32 4.78 17.60 3.13
N GLU A 33 3.87 18.05 2.26
CA GLU A 33 2.84 17.21 1.67
C GLU A 33 3.47 16.26 0.65
N LEU A 34 3.12 14.97 0.73
CA LEU A 34 3.45 14.01 -0.31
C LEU A 34 2.45 14.18 -1.45
N ILE A 35 2.94 14.61 -2.60
CA ILE A 35 2.20 14.74 -3.84
C ILE A 35 2.42 13.48 -4.65
N ILE A 36 1.35 12.76 -4.98
CA ILE A 36 1.36 11.55 -5.81
C ILE A 36 0.55 11.84 -7.06
N GLU A 37 1.17 11.77 -8.24
CA GLU A 37 0.48 11.93 -9.51
C GLU A 37 -0.33 10.65 -9.82
N ASP A 38 -1.62 10.82 -10.05
CA ASP A 38 -2.55 9.78 -10.48
C ASP A 38 -3.15 10.16 -11.85
N VAL A 39 -3.82 9.21 -12.50
CA VAL A 39 -4.49 9.38 -13.80
C VAL A 39 -5.50 10.53 -13.78
N TYR A 40 -6.12 10.79 -12.62
CA TYR A 40 -7.11 11.85 -12.43
C TYR A 40 -6.53 13.15 -11.83
N GLY A 41 -5.20 13.21 -11.64
CA GLY A 41 -4.49 14.37 -11.12
C GLY A 41 -3.75 14.11 -9.80
N PRO A 42 -3.04 15.11 -9.27
CA PRO A 42 -2.19 14.95 -8.09
C PRO A 42 -3.01 14.83 -6.81
N GLN A 43 -2.75 13.77 -6.03
CA GLN A 43 -3.23 13.60 -4.67
C GLN A 43 -2.24 14.19 -3.68
N ARG A 44 -2.72 14.94 -2.68
CA ARG A 44 -1.91 15.51 -1.60
C ARG A 44 -2.12 14.72 -0.32
N VAL A 45 -1.04 14.29 0.31
CA VAL A 45 -1.10 13.42 1.48
C VAL A 45 -0.27 13.99 2.61
N LYS A 46 -0.91 14.15 3.76
CA LYS A 46 -0.32 14.52 5.05
C LYS A 46 -1.16 13.85 6.14
N LEU A 47 -0.64 12.75 6.71
CA LEU A 47 -1.41 11.90 7.62
C LEU A 47 -0.94 12.09 9.08
N PRO A 48 -1.81 11.79 10.07
CA PRO A 48 -1.44 11.75 11.48
C PRO A 48 -0.24 10.86 11.76
N ALA A 49 0.47 11.14 12.87
CA ALA A 49 1.54 10.26 13.32
C ALA A 49 1.00 8.84 13.58
N GLY A 50 1.78 7.82 13.21
CA GLY A 50 1.38 6.41 13.28
C GLY A 50 0.58 5.91 12.06
N HIS A 51 0.10 6.79 11.18
CA HIS A 51 -0.57 6.38 9.95
C HIS A 51 0.44 6.07 8.85
N LEU A 52 0.09 5.13 7.97
CA LEU A 52 0.92 4.71 6.84
C LEU A 52 0.14 4.87 5.54
N ILE A 53 0.81 5.41 4.51
CA ILE A 53 0.31 5.35 3.13
C ILE A 53 1.08 4.32 2.31
N LEU A 54 0.34 3.56 1.49
CA LEU A 54 0.87 2.73 0.41
C LEU A 54 0.44 3.29 -0.93
N TYR A 55 1.33 3.26 -1.91
CA TYR A 55 1.03 3.65 -3.29
C TYR A 55 1.94 2.91 -4.28
N PRO A 56 1.53 2.73 -5.55
CA PRO A 56 2.37 2.11 -6.56
C PRO A 56 3.70 2.83 -6.70
N SER A 57 4.81 2.07 -6.71
CA SER A 57 6.15 2.68 -6.88
C SER A 57 6.36 3.26 -8.28
N THR A 58 5.44 2.99 -9.20
CA THR A 58 5.39 3.56 -10.55
C THR A 58 4.83 4.98 -10.57
N SER A 59 4.12 5.43 -9.51
CA SER A 59 3.56 6.77 -9.44
C SER A 59 4.66 7.82 -9.31
N LEU A 60 4.60 8.85 -10.15
CA LEU A 60 5.44 10.03 -10.00
C LEU A 60 5.04 10.74 -8.69
N HIS A 61 6.02 11.08 -7.87
CA HIS A 61 5.73 11.72 -6.59
C HIS A 61 6.85 12.67 -6.15
N ARG A 62 6.47 13.63 -5.31
CA ARG A 62 7.40 14.57 -4.66
C ARG A 62 6.87 14.98 -3.30
N VAL A 63 7.77 15.40 -2.41
CA VAL A 63 7.40 16.03 -1.14
C VAL A 63 7.55 17.55 -1.28
N THR A 64 6.53 18.31 -0.91
CA THR A 64 6.62 19.78 -0.94
C THR A 64 7.62 20.29 0.11
N PRO A 65 8.30 21.42 -0.12
CA PRO A 65 9.25 21.96 0.85
C PRO A 65 8.61 22.17 2.22
N ILE A 66 9.37 21.89 3.28
CA ILE A 66 8.97 22.19 4.66
C ILE A 66 9.45 23.60 4.98
N THR A 67 8.53 24.48 5.37
CA THR A 67 8.84 25.89 5.67
C THR A 67 8.91 26.20 7.16
N ARG A 68 8.35 25.31 8.00
CA ARG A 68 8.36 25.40 9.47
C ARG A 68 8.33 23.99 10.06
N GLY A 69 9.00 23.79 11.19
CA GLY A 69 9.00 22.50 11.91
C GLY A 69 9.84 21.44 11.20
N ALA A 70 9.56 20.17 11.49
CA ALA A 70 10.23 19.03 10.87
C ALA A 70 9.23 17.90 10.61
N ARG A 71 9.35 17.25 9.45
CA ARG A 71 8.59 16.05 9.10
C ARG A 71 9.47 14.83 9.29
N VAL A 72 9.21 14.04 10.32
CA VAL A 72 9.89 12.76 10.56
C VAL A 72 9.02 11.64 10.02
N ALA A 73 9.60 10.76 9.21
CA ALA A 73 8.89 9.62 8.62
C ALA A 73 9.87 8.48 8.30
N SER A 74 9.35 7.26 8.26
CA SER A 74 10.03 6.12 7.65
C SER A 74 9.46 5.87 6.26
N PHE A 75 10.32 5.77 5.26
CA PHE A 75 9.92 5.41 3.90
C PHE A 75 10.70 4.18 3.44
N PHE A 76 10.00 3.27 2.77
CA PHE A 76 10.58 2.01 2.31
C PHE A 76 9.79 1.44 1.14
N TRP A 77 10.32 0.37 0.55
CA TRP A 77 9.70 -0.35 -0.55
C TRP A 77 9.41 -1.78 -0.16
N LEU A 78 8.39 -2.36 -0.78
CA LEU A 78 8.05 -3.76 -0.63
C LEU A 78 7.73 -4.41 -1.97
N GLN A 79 8.10 -5.68 -2.06
CA GLN A 79 7.72 -6.55 -3.17
C GLN A 79 6.50 -7.33 -2.72
N SER A 80 5.43 -7.16 -3.48
CA SER A 80 4.19 -7.88 -3.26
C SER A 80 4.34 -9.26 -3.88
N MET A 81 3.67 -10.26 -3.27
CA MET A 81 3.47 -11.56 -3.96
C MET A 81 2.72 -11.35 -5.27
N ILE A 82 1.82 -10.36 -5.33
CA ILE A 82 1.04 -10.02 -6.52
C ILE A 82 1.68 -8.82 -7.19
N ARG A 83 2.36 -9.06 -8.31
CA ARG A 83 3.10 -8.05 -9.07
C ARG A 83 2.19 -6.96 -9.63
N ALA A 84 1.15 -7.38 -10.34
CA ALA A 84 0.26 -6.45 -11.04
C ALA A 84 -0.66 -5.72 -10.06
N ASP A 85 -0.78 -4.40 -10.23
CA ASP A 85 -1.51 -3.53 -9.32
C ASP A 85 -3.03 -3.74 -9.37
N ASP A 86 -3.56 -3.96 -10.56
CA ASP A 86 -4.97 -4.30 -10.81
C ASP A 86 -5.35 -5.63 -10.16
N GLN A 87 -4.55 -6.68 -10.33
CA GLN A 87 -4.77 -7.99 -9.70
C GLN A 87 -4.73 -7.90 -8.17
N ARG A 88 -3.78 -7.13 -7.62
CA ARG A 88 -3.66 -6.91 -6.18
C ARG A 88 -4.86 -6.14 -5.63
N THR A 89 -5.36 -5.15 -6.38
CA THR A 89 -6.55 -4.37 -6.03
C THR A 89 -7.79 -5.27 -6.03
N LEU A 90 -7.98 -6.09 -7.06
CA LEU A 90 -9.09 -7.05 -7.12
C LEU A 90 -9.09 -8.05 -5.96
N LEU A 91 -7.92 -8.57 -5.57
CA LEU A 91 -7.78 -9.45 -4.41
C LEU A 91 -8.12 -8.72 -3.10
N PHE A 92 -7.67 -7.48 -2.94
CA PHE A 92 -7.98 -6.66 -1.78
C PHE A 92 -9.49 -6.41 -1.66
N ASP A 93 -10.16 -6.01 -2.74
CA ASP A 93 -11.60 -5.75 -2.75
C ASP A 93 -12.42 -7.01 -2.45
N LEU A 94 -12.01 -8.15 -2.99
CA LEU A 94 -12.64 -9.44 -2.70
C LEU A 94 -12.49 -9.80 -1.22
N ASP A 95 -11.27 -9.70 -0.65
CA ASP A 95 -11.05 -9.99 0.76
C ASP A 95 -11.85 -9.05 1.67
N GLN A 96 -11.80 -7.73 1.44
CA GLN A 96 -12.59 -6.77 2.23
C GLN A 96 -14.09 -7.08 2.17
N THR A 97 -14.59 -7.51 1.00
CA THR A 97 -15.99 -7.93 0.84
C THR A 97 -16.30 -9.18 1.65
N VAL A 98 -15.42 -10.18 1.63
CA VAL A 98 -15.54 -11.40 2.45
C VAL A 98 -15.54 -11.06 3.94
N GLN A 99 -14.60 -10.23 4.40
CA GLN A 99 -14.50 -9.82 5.80
C GLN A 99 -15.77 -9.11 6.26
N ARG A 100 -16.32 -8.18 5.46
CA ARG A 100 -17.57 -7.48 5.80
C ARG A 100 -18.75 -8.45 5.89
N LEU A 101 -18.88 -9.37 4.93
CA LEU A 101 -19.95 -10.39 4.97
C LEU A 101 -19.86 -11.29 6.19
N ALA A 102 -18.65 -11.61 6.65
CA ALA A 102 -18.42 -12.40 7.86
C ALA A 102 -18.84 -11.70 9.15
N LEU A 103 -18.95 -10.36 9.16
CA LEU A 103 -19.51 -9.61 10.29
C LEU A 103 -21.04 -9.63 10.33
N GLU A 104 -21.68 -9.80 9.17
CA GLU A 104 -23.14 -9.74 9.03
C GLU A 104 -23.80 -11.12 9.08
N LYS A 105 -23.06 -12.18 8.74
CA LYS A 105 -23.57 -13.55 8.58
C LYS A 105 -22.93 -14.51 9.58
N ASP A 106 -23.48 -15.73 9.66
CA ASP A 106 -22.79 -16.83 10.33
C ASP A 106 -21.45 -17.12 9.65
N VAL A 107 -20.41 -17.37 10.44
CA VAL A 107 -19.05 -17.67 9.96
C VAL A 107 -19.01 -18.89 9.02
N ASN A 108 -19.98 -19.79 9.12
CA ASN A 108 -20.10 -20.99 8.27
C ASN A 108 -21.04 -20.80 7.08
N ASP A 109 -21.46 -19.56 6.75
CA ASP A 109 -22.27 -19.31 5.55
C ASP A 109 -21.52 -19.87 4.32
N PRO A 110 -22.13 -20.79 3.54
CA PRO A 110 -21.49 -21.43 2.40
C PRO A 110 -20.95 -20.43 1.35
N SER A 111 -21.53 -19.24 1.27
CA SER A 111 -21.09 -18.18 0.35
C SER A 111 -19.74 -17.61 0.78
N ILE A 112 -19.50 -17.46 2.09
CA ILE A 112 -18.21 -16.99 2.64
C ILE A 112 -17.12 -18.00 2.33
N VAL A 113 -17.41 -19.30 2.54
CA VAL A 113 -16.49 -20.40 2.24
C VAL A 113 -16.15 -20.41 0.74
N SER A 114 -17.17 -20.29 -0.12
CA SER A 114 -16.98 -20.26 -1.58
C SER A 114 -16.13 -19.06 -2.03
N LEU A 115 -16.43 -17.85 -1.56
CA LEU A 115 -15.69 -16.63 -1.90
C LEU A 115 -14.24 -16.68 -1.40
N SER A 116 -14.01 -17.19 -0.18
CA SER A 116 -12.66 -17.42 0.35
C SER A 116 -11.89 -18.44 -0.52
N GLY A 117 -12.57 -19.49 -0.99
CA GLY A 117 -12.01 -20.42 -1.96
C GLY A 117 -11.60 -19.76 -3.28
N ILE A 118 -12.42 -18.84 -3.80
CA ILE A 118 -12.10 -18.04 -5.00
C ILE A 118 -10.88 -17.16 -4.74
N TYR A 119 -10.84 -16.43 -3.63
CA TYR A 119 -9.69 -15.60 -3.23
C TYR A 119 -8.39 -16.41 -3.22
N HIS A 120 -8.37 -17.58 -2.56
CA HIS A 120 -7.19 -18.43 -2.51
C HIS A 120 -6.80 -19.03 -3.87
N ASN A 121 -7.78 -19.33 -4.74
CA ASN A 121 -7.51 -19.77 -6.10
C ASN A 121 -6.84 -18.67 -6.94
N LEU A 122 -7.31 -17.43 -6.84
CA LEU A 122 -6.73 -16.28 -7.54
C LEU A 122 -5.33 -15.96 -6.99
N LEU A 123 -5.16 -15.97 -5.66
CA LEU A 123 -3.86 -15.78 -5.02
C LEU A 123 -2.84 -16.81 -5.53
N ARG A 124 -3.21 -18.09 -5.61
CA ARG A 124 -2.34 -19.15 -6.17
C ARG A 124 -2.00 -18.94 -7.65
N GLN A 125 -2.90 -18.35 -8.43
CA GLN A 125 -2.65 -18.11 -9.86
C GLN A 125 -1.74 -16.90 -10.11
N TRP A 126 -1.82 -15.87 -9.27
CA TRP A 126 -1.16 -14.59 -9.51
C TRP A 126 0.08 -14.36 -8.66
N ALA A 127 0.32 -15.17 -7.62
CA ALA A 127 1.47 -15.01 -6.74
C ALA A 127 2.80 -15.36 -7.44
N GLU A 128 3.78 -14.49 -7.27
CA GLU A 128 5.21 -14.69 -7.52
C GLU A 128 5.93 -14.70 -6.17
N VAL A 129 6.57 -15.81 -5.81
CA VAL A 129 7.29 -16.02 -4.54
C VAL A 129 8.78 -16.27 -4.75
#